data_AF-R8WYR3-F1
#
_entry.id   AF-R8WYR3-F1
#
_cell.length_a   1.000
_cell.length_b   1.000
_cell.length_c   1.000
_cell.angle_alpha   90.00
_cell.angle_beta   90.00
_cell.angle_gamma   90.00
#
_symmetry.space_group_name_H-M   'P 1'
#
loop_
_entity.id
_entity.type
_entity.pdbx_description
1 polymer ?
#
loop_
_entity_poly.entity_id
_entity_poly.type
_entity_poly.pdbx_seq_one_letter_code
_entity_poly.pdbx_strand_id
1 'polypeptide(L)'
;MKQLELVKSWLKSRRSIYFFLPNGPYGRPFDNQYYVDEVKELVGGFSIHFTDGLVLEFSGDVAVLETEGKLIIENFRTCVFEINGKVKAEFDYGHVSLC
;
A
#
# COMPACT_ATOMS: atom_id res chain seq x y z
N MET A 1 -11.45 0.39 10.48
CA MET A 1 -10.76 0.97 11.66
C MET A 1 -9.56 0.16 12.16
N LYS A 2 -9.68 -1.08 12.69
CA LYS A 2 -8.50 -1.81 13.23
C LYS A 2 -7.35 -2.00 12.23
N GLN A 3 -7.68 -2.30 10.97
CA GLN A 3 -6.68 -2.54 9.92
C GLN A 3 -5.88 -1.27 9.56
N LEU A 4 -6.55 -0.13 9.46
CA LEU A 4 -5.91 1.15 9.17
C LEU A 4 -4.92 1.56 10.26
N GLU A 5 -5.29 1.36 11.52
CA GLU A 5 -4.39 1.67 12.65
C GLU A 5 -3.17 0.74 12.68
N LEU A 6 -3.32 -0.52 12.27
CA LEU A 6 -2.19 -1.44 12.08
C LEU A 6 -1.24 -0.92 10.99
N VAL A 7 -1.76 -0.52 9.83
CA VAL A 7 -0.96 0.07 8.73
C VAL A 7 -0.20 1.31 9.22
N LYS A 8 -0.90 2.26 9.85
CA LYS A 8 -0.27 3.48 10.38
C LYS A 8 0.82 3.17 11.41
N SER A 9 0.55 2.28 12.35
CA SER A 9 1.51 1.89 13.40
C SER A 9 2.75 1.24 12.79
N TRP A 10 2.55 0.32 11.84
CA TRP A 10 3.62 -0.39 11.16
C TRP A 10 4.52 0.56 10.36
N LEU A 11 3.92 1.50 9.61
CA LEU A 11 4.63 2.51 8.82
C LEU A 11 5.35 3.55 9.69
N LYS A 12 4.81 3.92 10.86
CA LYS A 12 5.43 4.91 11.76
C LYS A 12 6.84 4.51 12.22
N SER A 13 7.11 3.21 12.31
CA SER A 13 8.42 2.68 12.71
C SER A 13 9.45 2.62 11.57
N ARG A 14 9.06 2.95 10.33
CA ARG A 14 9.87 2.79 9.12
C ARG A 14 10.06 4.12 8.43
N ARG A 15 11.30 4.43 8.03
CA ARG A 15 11.62 5.68 7.31
C ARG A 15 11.25 5.61 5.84
N SER A 16 11.46 4.44 5.24
CA SER A 16 11.20 4.15 3.84
C SER A 16 10.90 2.66 3.69
N ILE A 17 10.13 2.31 2.67
CA ILE A 17 9.73 0.94 2.35
C ILE A 17 9.76 0.69 0.85
N TYR A 18 9.77 -0.57 0.46
CA TYR A 18 9.44 -0.97 -0.91
C TYR A 18 8.17 -1.80 -0.90
N PHE A 19 7.51 -1.94 -2.05
CA PHE A 19 6.29 -2.72 -2.13
C PHE A 19 6.21 -3.57 -3.40
N PHE A 20 5.45 -4.65 -3.28
CA PHE A 20 5.07 -5.51 -4.39
C PHE A 20 3.59 -5.33 -4.68
N LEU A 21 3.27 -5.09 -5.94
CA LEU A 21 1.92 -5.10 -6.46
C LEU A 21 1.48 -6.56 -6.75
N PRO A 22 0.19 -6.82 -6.97
CA PRO A 22 -0.29 -8.16 -7.30
C PRO A 22 0.35 -8.79 -8.53
N ASN A 23 0.85 -7.97 -9.47
CA ASN A 23 1.55 -8.42 -10.67
C ASN A 23 3.08 -8.37 -10.58
N GLY A 24 3.64 -8.10 -9.39
CA GLY A 24 5.08 -8.10 -9.14
C GLY A 24 5.61 -6.77 -8.58
N PRO A 25 6.94 -6.61 -8.50
CA PRO A 25 7.55 -5.42 -7.92
C PRO A 25 7.32 -4.18 -8.81
N TYR A 26 7.03 -3.05 -8.17
CA TYR A 26 7.09 -1.76 -8.85
C TYR A 26 8.52 -1.20 -8.77
N GLY A 27 9.22 -1.26 -9.91
CA GLY A 27 10.64 -0.92 -10.00
C GLY A 27 11.55 -2.04 -9.53
N ARG A 28 12.82 -1.73 -9.23
CA ARG A 28 13.78 -2.71 -8.73
C ARG A 28 13.76 -2.70 -7.20
N PRO A 29 13.44 -3.84 -6.55
CA PRO A 29 13.59 -3.97 -5.10
C PRO A 29 15.01 -3.57 -4.69
N PHE A 30 15.15 -2.92 -3.52
CA PHE A 30 16.41 -2.37 -2.97
C PHE A 30 16.96 -1.11 -3.66
N ASP A 31 16.72 -0.91 -4.96
CA ASP A 31 17.07 0.35 -5.65
C ASP A 31 16.03 1.45 -5.40
N ASN A 32 14.76 1.06 -5.18
CA ASN A 32 13.66 1.98 -4.98
C ASN A 32 13.12 1.87 -3.56
N GLN A 33 13.41 2.87 -2.73
CA GLN A 33 12.82 3.06 -1.42
C GLN A 33 11.86 4.24 -1.47
N TYR A 34 10.61 4.00 -1.10
CA TYR A 34 9.54 4.99 -1.09
C TYR A 34 9.31 5.48 0.33
N TYR A 35 9.28 6.79 0.50
CA TYR A 35 8.98 7.41 1.79
C TYR A 35 7.48 7.58 1.90
N VAL A 36 6.90 7.25 3.05
CA VAL A 36 5.47 7.41 3.30
C VAL A 36 5.21 8.82 3.81
N ASP A 37 4.37 9.56 3.10
CA ASP A 37 3.92 10.89 3.51
C ASP A 37 2.77 10.78 4.51
N GLU A 38 1.72 10.02 4.16
CA GLU A 38 0.55 9.84 5.01
C GLU A 38 -0.28 8.60 4.64
N VAL A 39 -1.16 8.20 5.55
CA VAL A 39 -2.19 7.18 5.30
C VAL A 39 -3.55 7.83 5.55
N LYS A 40 -4.39 7.90 4.52
CA LYS A 40 -5.72 8.51 4.59
C LYS A 40 -6.80 7.46 4.69
N GLU A 41 -7.76 7.69 5.58
CA GLU A 41 -9.01 6.92 5.60
C GLU A 41 -9.93 7.41 4.48
N LEU A 42 -10.55 6.49 3.75
CA LEU A 42 -11.51 6.77 2.69
C LEU A 42 -12.85 6.10 3.01
N VAL A 43 -13.91 6.51 2.33
CA VAL A 43 -15.21 5.85 2.45
C VAL A 43 -15.09 4.44 1.88
N GLY A 44 -15.11 3.43 2.76
CA GLY A 44 -15.02 2.03 2.38
C GLY A 44 -13.59 1.54 2.07
N GLY A 45 -12.55 2.25 2.54
CA GLY A 45 -11.17 1.91 2.23
C GLY A 45 -10.13 2.81 2.89
N PHE A 46 -8.92 2.81 2.33
CA PHE A 46 -7.85 3.72 2.71
C PHE A 46 -6.85 3.89 1.58
N SER A 47 -6.06 4.95 1.62
CA SER A 47 -4.92 5.14 0.72
C SER A 47 -3.62 5.37 1.50
N ILE A 48 -2.53 4.85 0.94
CA ILE A 48 -1.16 5.12 1.38
C ILE A 48 -0.53 6.07 0.37
N HIS A 49 -0.15 7.25 0.84
CA HIS A 49 0.51 8.27 0.04
C HIS A 49 2.00 8.21 0.31
N PHE A 50 2.77 8.17 -0.76
CA PHE A 50 4.22 8.19 -0.74
C PHE A 50 4.73 9.47 -1.40
N THR A 51 6.01 9.76 -1.19
CA THR A 51 6.70 10.84 -1.90
C THR A 51 6.62 10.66 -3.41
N ASP A 52 6.90 11.75 -4.14
CA ASP A 52 6.90 11.78 -5.61
C ASP A 52 5.54 11.47 -6.25
N GLY A 53 4.47 11.70 -5.49
CA GLY A 53 3.08 11.60 -5.97
C GLY A 53 2.59 10.17 -6.18
N LEU A 54 3.23 9.20 -5.54
CA LEU A 54 2.86 7.79 -5.56
C LEU A 54 1.72 7.52 -4.57
N VAL A 55 0.68 6.81 -5.01
CA VAL A 55 -0.47 6.46 -4.17
C VAL A 55 -0.88 5.00 -4.39
N LEU A 56 -1.12 4.28 -3.30
CA LEU A 56 -1.82 3.00 -3.29
C LEU A 56 -3.15 3.18 -2.57
N GLU A 57 -4.25 3.06 -3.31
CA GLU A 57 -5.60 3.13 -2.77
C GLU A 57 -6.22 1.74 -2.72
N PHE A 58 -6.83 1.39 -1.59
CA PHE A 58 -7.50 0.12 -1.35
C PHE A 58 -8.96 0.36 -0.98
N SER A 59 -9.87 -0.35 -1.63
CA SER A 59 -11.30 -0.31 -1.33
C SER A 59 -11.87 -1.69 -1.02
N GLY A 60 -12.98 -1.74 -0.29
CA GLY A 60 -13.69 -2.97 0.08
C GLY A 60 -13.29 -3.52 1.45
N ASP A 61 -13.47 -4.83 1.64
CA ASP A 61 -13.25 -5.51 2.93
C ASP A 61 -11.77 -5.87 3.13
N VAL A 62 -10.91 -4.84 3.08
CA VAL A 62 -9.45 -4.99 3.11
C VAL A 62 -9.00 -5.68 4.40
N ALA A 63 -8.25 -6.76 4.25
CA ALA A 63 -7.55 -7.45 5.32
C ALA A 63 -6.08 -7.03 5.34
N VAL A 64 -5.53 -6.83 6.53
CA VAL A 64 -4.11 -6.52 6.73
C VAL A 64 -3.50 -7.52 7.69
N LEU A 65 -2.40 -8.12 7.28
CA LEU A 65 -1.67 -9.15 8.01
C LEU A 65 -0.21 -8.73 8.15
N GLU A 66 0.32 -8.73 9.37
CA GLU A 66 1.75 -8.56 9.61
C GLU A 66 2.42 -9.93 9.71
N THR A 67 3.44 -10.18 8.88
CA THR A 67 4.18 -11.45 8.87
C THR A 67 5.64 -11.20 8.50
N GLU A 68 6.58 -11.80 9.24
CA GLU A 68 8.02 -11.73 8.96
C GLU A 68 8.56 -10.30 8.72
N GLY A 69 8.01 -9.31 9.43
CA GLY A 69 8.41 -7.91 9.30
C GLY A 69 7.87 -7.21 8.04
N LYS A 70 6.98 -7.85 7.28
CA LYS A 70 6.21 -7.32 6.14
C LYS A 70 4.76 -7.10 6.54
N LEU A 71 4.08 -6.25 5.77
CA LEU A 71 2.64 -6.05 5.89
C LEU A 71 1.97 -6.45 4.58
N ILE A 72 1.09 -7.44 4.64
CA ILE A 72 0.33 -7.98 3.53
C ILE A 72 -1.06 -7.38 3.55
N ILE A 73 -1.46 -6.78 2.44
CA ILE A 73 -2.77 -6.17 2.23
C ILE A 73 -3.49 -7.01 1.17
N GLU A 74 -4.61 -7.62 1.54
CA GLU A 74 -5.35 -8.57 0.71
C GLU A 74 -6.87 -8.42 0.89
N ASN A 75 -7.66 -9.19 0.16
CA ASN A 75 -9.14 -9.15 0.17
C ASN A 75 -9.74 -7.76 -0.12
N PHE A 76 -8.96 -6.85 -0.69
CA PHE A 76 -9.50 -5.63 -1.27
C PHE A 76 -10.39 -5.99 -2.45
N ARG A 77 -11.45 -5.20 -2.67
CA ARG A 77 -12.24 -5.24 -3.90
C ARG A 77 -11.46 -4.62 -5.05
N THR A 78 -10.80 -3.49 -4.79
CA THR A 78 -9.89 -2.86 -5.74
C THR A 78 -8.65 -2.32 -5.03
N CYS A 79 -7.51 -2.43 -5.71
CA CYS A 79 -6.26 -1.76 -5.41
C CYS A 79 -5.89 -0.89 -6.61
N VAL A 80 -5.88 0.43 -6.45
CA VAL A 80 -5.49 1.39 -7.48
C VAL A 80 -4.08 1.88 -7.18
N PHE A 81 -3.20 1.78 -8.17
CA PHE A 81 -1.86 2.36 -8.12
C PHE A 81 -1.78 3.60 -9.00
N GLU A 82 -1.47 4.74 -8.39
CA GLU A 82 -1.38 6.02 -9.07
C GLU A 82 0.01 6.65 -8.97
N ILE A 83 0.36 7.42 -10.00
CA ILE A 83 1.56 8.27 -10.01
C ILE A 83 1.16 9.66 -10.51
N ASN A 84 1.35 10.67 -9.68
CA ASN A 84 1.02 12.07 -9.97
C ASN A 84 -0.44 12.23 -10.44
N GLY A 85 -1.36 11.58 -9.73
CA GLY A 85 -2.81 11.60 -10.01
C GLY A 85 -3.22 10.87 -11.29
N LYS A 86 -2.34 10.06 -11.88
CA LYS A 86 -2.66 9.20 -13.02
C LYS A 86 -2.64 7.74 -12.61
N VAL A 87 -3.77 7.06 -12.76
CA VAL A 87 -3.89 5.61 -12.59
C VAL A 87 -2.91 4.91 -13.54
N LYS A 88 -2.06 4.05 -12.97
CA LYS A 88 -1.09 3.24 -13.71
C LYS A 88 -1.50 1.78 -13.77
N ALA A 89 -2.11 1.29 -12.70
CA ALA A 89 -2.66 -0.05 -12.63
C ALA A 89 -3.83 -0.09 -11.66
N GLU A 90 -4.74 -1.03 -11.91
CA GLU A 90 -5.86 -1.36 -11.04
C GLU A 90 -5.92 -2.88 -10.93
N PHE A 91 -6.15 -3.37 -9.71
CA PHE A 91 -6.19 -4.80 -9.41
C PHE A 91 -7.43 -5.11 -8.59
N ASP A 92 -8.13 -6.18 -8.97
CA ASP A 92 -9.24 -6.77 -8.24
C ASP A 92 -8.88 -8.16 -7.67
N TYR A 93 -7.59 -8.48 -7.64
CA TYR A 93 -7.05 -9.77 -7.20
C TYR A 93 -5.70 -9.64 -6.48
N GLY A 94 -5.31 -10.73 -5.83
CA GLY A 94 -3.98 -10.91 -5.24
C GLY A 94 -3.79 -10.14 -3.94
N HIS A 95 -2.54 -9.75 -3.67
CA HIS A 95 -2.17 -9.01 -2.49
C HIS A 95 -1.09 -7.97 -2.81
N VAL A 96 -1.01 -6.94 -1.98
CA VAL A 96 0.11 -6.00 -1.94
C VAL A 96 0.96 -6.31 -0.71
N SER A 97 2.28 -6.38 -0.88
CA SER A 97 3.22 -6.55 0.23
C SER A 97 4.03 -5.27 0.43
N LEU A 98 3.99 -4.71 1.64
CA LEU A 98 4.89 -3.65 2.08
C LEU A 98 6.07 -4.27 2.84
N CYS A 99 7.29 -3.89 2.47
CA CYS A 99 8.53 -4.46 2.98
C CYS A 99 9.49 -3.37 3.47
#